data_AF-A0A1Y2GKD0-F1
#
_entry.id   AF-A0A1Y2GKD0-F1
#
_cell.length_a   1.000
_cell.length_b   1.000
_cell.length_c   1.000
_cell.angle_alpha   90.00
_cell.angle_beta   90.00
_cell.angle_gamma   90.00
#
_symmetry.space_group_name_H-M   'P 1'
#
loop_
_entity.id
_entity.type
_entity.pdbx_description
1 polymer ?
#
loop_
_entity_poly.entity_id
_entity_poly.type
_entity_poly.pdbx_seq_one_letter_code
_entity_poly.pdbx_strand_id
1 'polypeptide(L)' 'TQTNEVARDMLNDEQRQLMTRIVLNSGRYFVSGPAGTGKSTLLRALCEVVREHGVYEPIRLAPSGVAAANISGQTIHS' A
#
# COMPACT_ATOMS: atom_id res chain seq x y z
N THR A 1 2.34 -5.47 -15.97
CA THR A 1 3.76 -5.53 -15.60
C THR A 1 4.40 -4.16 -15.48
N GLN A 2 4.08 -3.19 -16.35
CA GLN A 2 4.70 -1.85 -16.35
C GLN A 2 4.21 -0.88 -15.25
N THR A 3 3.06 -1.15 -14.60
CA THR A 3 2.51 -0.29 -13.53
C THR A 3 3.22 -0.47 -12.18
N ASN A 4 3.90 -1.60 -11.97
CA ASN A 4 4.37 -2.02 -10.65
C ASN A 4 5.75 -1.46 -10.30
N GLU A 5 6.70 -1.38 -11.24
CA GLU A 5 7.98 -0.69 -11.00
C GLU A 5 7.76 0.81 -10.74
N VAL A 6 6.81 1.41 -11.44
CA VAL A 6 6.48 2.84 -11.35
C VAL A 6 6.05 3.23 -9.92
N ALA A 7 5.31 2.39 -9.21
CA ALA A 7 4.83 2.72 -7.87
C ALA A 7 5.97 2.81 -6.84
N ARG A 8 6.99 1.93 -6.95
CA ARG A 8 8.18 1.98 -6.09
C ARG A 8 9.09 3.14 -6.44
N ASP A 9 9.23 3.46 -7.73
CA ASP A 9 10.05 4.58 -8.17
C ASP A 9 9.50 5.94 -7.70
N MET A 10 8.19 6.04 -7.52
CA MET A 10 7.51 7.23 -7.00
C MET A 10 7.64 7.43 -5.48
N LEU A 11 8.21 6.47 -4.73
CA LEU A 11 8.36 6.62 -3.29
C LEU A 11 9.54 7.54 -2.95
N ASN A 12 9.29 8.49 -2.05
CA ASN A 12 10.36 9.26 -1.43
C ASN A 12 11.09 8.44 -0.34
N ASP A 13 12.17 8.99 0.21
CA ASP A 13 13.03 8.28 1.16
C ASP A 13 12.29 7.88 2.45
N GLU A 14 11.42 8.74 2.97
CA GLU A 14 10.61 8.45 4.16
C GLU A 14 9.66 7.28 3.92
N GLN A 15 8.97 7.26 2.78
CA GLN A 15 8.06 6.18 2.39
C GLN A 15 8.82 4.87 2.16
N ARG A 16 10.02 4.92 1.57
CA ARG A 16 10.89 3.74 1.41
C ARG A 16 11.32 3.17 2.75
N GLN A 17 11.75 4.01 3.69
CA GLN A 17 12.11 3.58 5.04
C GLN A 17 10.92 2.96 5.78
N LEU A 18 9.74 3.58 5.69
CA LEU A 18 8.52 3.05 6.28
C LEU A 18 8.12 1.70 5.66
N MET A 19 8.20 1.58 4.33
CA MET A 19 7.94 0.32 3.62
C MET A 19 8.87 -0.79 4.10
N THR A 20 10.19 -0.54 4.15
CA THR A 20 11.18 -1.48 4.67
C THR A 20 10.84 -1.91 6.10
N ARG A 21 10.46 -0.96 6.97
CA ARG A 21 10.07 -1.27 8.35
C ARG A 21 8.85 -2.18 8.41
N ILE A 22 7.82 -1.94 7.59
CA ILE A 22 6.59 -2.74 7.59
C ILE A 22 6.85 -4.14 7.01
N VAL A 23 7.67 -4.25 5.97
CA VAL A 23 7.92 -5.53 5.27
C VAL A 23 8.82 -6.45 6.10
N LEU A 24 9.84 -5.90 6.77
CA LEU A 24 10.80 -6.69 7.53
C LEU A 24 10.33 -7.06 8.95
N ASN A 25 9.28 -6.43 9.46
CA ASN A 25 8.81 -6.63 10.83
C ASN A 25 7.32 -6.99 10.83
N SER A 26 6.95 -8.02 11.57
CA SER A 26 5.53 -8.34 11.79
C SER A 26 4.90 -7.33 12.75
N GLY A 27 3.70 -6.84 12.44
CA GLY A 27 2.99 -5.92 13.32
C GLY A 27 1.77 -5.27 12.71
N ARG A 28 1.09 -4.43 13.51
CA ARG A 28 -0.01 -3.58 13.07
C ARG A 28 0.48 -2.14 12.99
N TYR A 29 0.38 -1.54 11.82
CA TYR A 29 0.87 -0.18 11.57
C TYR A 29 -0.29 0.75 11.26
N PHE A 30 -0.29 1.92 11.89
CA PHE A 30 -1.14 3.02 11.51
C PHE A 30 -0.30 4.07 10.78
N VAL A 31 -0.59 4.28 9.50
CA VAL A 31 0.10 5.26 8.66
C VAL A 31 -0.83 6.44 8.40
N SER A 32 -0.39 7.63 8.80
CA SER A 32 -1.14 8.87 8.63
C SER A 32 -0.29 9.93 7.93
N GLY A 33 -0.95 10.96 7.42
CA GLY A 33 -0.32 12.10 6.77
C GLY A 33 -1.34 12.98 6.06
N PRO A 34 -1.00 14.25 5.76
CA PRO A 34 -1.88 15.19 5.07
C PRO A 34 -2.44 14.67 3.73
N ALA A 35 -3.51 15.29 3.23
CA ALA A 35 -4.01 14.99 1.89
C ALA A 35 -2.93 15.23 0.82
N GLY A 36 -2.87 14.38 -0.20
CA GLY A 36 -1.89 14.51 -1.29
C GLY A 36 -0.49 13.95 -1.01
N THR A 37 -0.17 13.48 0.21
CA THR A 37 1.17 12.95 0.53
C THR A 37 1.47 11.53 0.02
N GLY A 38 0.70 11.01 -0.94
CA GLY A 38 1.01 9.73 -1.59
C GLY A 38 0.71 8.46 -0.75
N LYS A 39 -0.13 8.53 0.29
CA LYS A 39 -0.50 7.34 1.11
C LYS A 39 -1.01 6.15 0.28
N SER A 40 -1.85 6.40 -0.72
CA SER A 40 -2.35 5.34 -1.61
C SER A 40 -1.25 4.78 -2.51
N THR A 41 -0.25 5.59 -2.88
CA THR A 41 0.94 5.14 -3.62
C THR A 41 1.78 4.20 -2.76
N LEU A 42 2.05 4.57 -1.51
CA LEU A 42 2.73 3.70 -0.53
C LEU A 42 1.96 2.38 -0.33
N LEU A 43 0.63 2.42 -0.19
CA LEU A 43 -0.19 1.22 -0.02
C LEU A 43 -0.07 0.26 -1.21
N ARG A 44 -0.05 0.77 -2.45
CA ARG A 44 0.11 -0.05 -3.66
C ARG A 44 1.50 -0.71 -3.69
N ALA A 45 2.55 0.07 -3.48
CA ALA A 45 3.92 -0.45 -3.44
C ALA A 45 4.09 -1.54 -2.37
N LEU A 46 3.47 -1.37 -1.19
CA LEU A 46 3.48 -2.36 -0.12
C LEU A 46 2.81 -3.68 -0.55
N CYS A 47 1.65 -3.61 -1.19
CA CYS A 47 0.95 -4.80 -1.69
C CYS A 47 1.78 -5.55 -2.75
N GLU A 48 2.47 -4.83 -3.62
CA GLU A 48 3.35 -5.42 -4.62
C GLU A 48 4.53 -6.16 -3.98
N VAL A 49 5.21 -5.54 -3.00
CA VAL A 49 6.29 -6.19 -2.24
C VAL A 49 5.78 -7.47 -1.57
N VAL A 50 4.63 -7.41 -0.90
CA VAL A 50 4.03 -8.58 -0.25
C VAL A 50 3.73 -9.71 -1.25
N ARG A 51 3.17 -9.38 -2.43
CA ARG A 51 2.91 -10.38 -3.48
C ARG A 51 4.19 -10.99 -4.04
N GLU A 52 5.21 -10.18 -4.28
CA GLU A 52 6.50 -10.66 -4.82
C GLU A 52 7.24 -11.60 -3.87
N HIS A 53 7.16 -11.35 -2.56
CA HIS A 53 7.73 -12.26 -1.56
C HIS A 53 6.90 -13.54 -1.36
N GLY A 54 5.74 -13.67 -2.01
CA GLY A 54 4.95 -14.90 -2.05
C GLY A 54 4.38 -15.34 -0.69
N VAL A 55 4.34 -14.44 0.30
CA VAL A 55 3.96 -14.81 1.67
C VAL A 55 2.43 -14.94 1.81
N TYR A 56 1.67 -14.04 1.18
CA TYR A 56 0.21 -14.01 1.18
C TYR A 56 -0.33 -13.06 0.12
N GLU A 57 -1.58 -13.24 -0.30
CA GLU A 57 -2.29 -12.27 -1.14
C GLU A 57 -2.81 -11.11 -0.28
N PRO A 58 -2.39 -9.86 -0.52
CA PRO A 58 -2.82 -8.71 0.27
C PRO A 58 -4.26 -8.31 -0.08
N ILE A 59 -5.09 -8.16 0.95
CA ILE A 59 -6.46 -7.66 0.82
C ILE A 59 -6.48 -6.16 1.13
N ARG A 60 -7.04 -5.36 0.20
CA ARG A 60 -7.20 -3.91 0.35
C ARG A 60 -8.65 -3.59 0.67
N LEU A 61 -8.88 -2.91 1.78
CA LEU A 61 -10.21 -2.55 2.28
C LEU A 61 -10.31 -1.04 2.47
N ALA A 62 -11.50 -0.49 2.24
CA ALA A 62 -11.81 0.91 2.52
C ALA A 62 -13.26 1.08 3.07
N PRO A 63 -13.58 2.18 3.75
CA PRO A 63 -14.92 2.39 4.31
C PRO A 63 -15.98 2.81 3.27
N SER A 64 -15.58 3.28 2.09
CA SER A 64 -16.51 3.73 1.03
C SER A 64 -16.13 3.17 -0.34
N GLY A 65 -17.12 3.07 -1.23
CA GLY A 65 -16.93 2.51 -2.58
C GLY A 65 -15.90 3.28 -3.42
N VAL A 66 -15.93 4.62 -3.37
CA VAL A 66 -14.96 5.45 -4.10
C VAL A 66 -13.54 5.26 -3.57
N ALA A 67 -13.37 5.17 -2.25
CA ALA A 67 -12.07 4.92 -1.65
C ALA A 67 -11.55 3.51 -1.98
N ALA A 68 -12.42 2.50 -1.95
CA ALA A 68 -12.09 1.14 -2.34
C ALA A 68 -11.64 1.07 -3.81
N ALA A 69 -12.38 1.71 -4.72
CA ALA A 69 -12.02 1.79 -6.14
C ALA A 69 -10.64 2.44 -6.35
N ASN A 70 -10.34 3.53 -5.63
CA ASN A 70 -9.07 4.24 -5.72
C ASN A 70 -7.85 3.38 -5.33
N ILE A 71 -8.03 2.45 -4.41
CA ILE A 71 -6.97 1.51 -4.01
C ILE A 71 -7.13 0.15 -4.70
N SER A 72 -8.02 0.01 -5.68
CA SER A 72 -8.33 -1.26 -6.35
C SER A 72 -8.65 -2.37 -5.35
N GLY A 73 -9.43 -2.05 -4.32
CA GLY A 73 -9.87 -2.95 -3.26
C GLY A 73 -11.39 -3.02 -3.17
N GLN A 74 -11.89 -3.47 -2.02
CA GLN A 74 -13.32 -3.59 -1.74
C GLN A 74 -13.71 -2.82 -0.47
N THR A 75 -15.01 -2.68 -0.21
CA THR A 75 -15.42 -2.06 1.06
C THR A 75 -15.29 -3.07 2.20
N ILE A 76 -15.18 -2.58 3.43
CA ILE A 76 -15.10 -3.46 4.62
C ILE A 76 -16.40 -4.23 4.89
N HIS A 77 -17.51 -3.80 4.30
CA HIS A 77 -18.85 -4.38 4.48
C HIS A 77 -19.31 -5.25 3.30
N SER A 78 -18.43 -5.49 2.31
CA SER A 78 -18.72 -6.34 1.15
C SER A 78 -18.80 -7.82 1.50
#